data_AF-A0A2H0E096-F1
#
_entry.id   AF-A0A2H0E096-F1
#
_cell.length_a   1.000
_cell.length_b   1.000
_cell.length_c   1.000
_cell.angle_alpha   90.00
_cell.angle_beta   90.00
_cell.angle_gamma   90.00
#
_symmetry.space_group_name_H-M   'P 1'
#
loop_
_entity.id
_entity.type
_entity.pdbx_description
1 polymer ?
#
loop_
_entity_poly.entity_id
_entity_poly.type
_entity_poly.pdbx_seq_one_letter_code
_entity_poly.pdbx_strand_id
1 'polypeptide(L)'
;MKILFVNEYDLSRPVSGAEYSQMALVEGLRAVGQAVEIFSPGWKKNQPGRELSPLWFNNLFYYLYSAWQISRQKFDLIHVHGKYILPGAVMAGWLMSKPVVVTVRDFKFLCPLALCFINRKQCSWRYFINQEIKEYQSRYGYQPKIILALAKLWQYQLKWWLNRCRQVIAVSPQLAEIYRNNGVKKVISIYNLPPHEQKKSQGKTILSVGKLSYGKGTDKIIEAAKLLPQYQFVFAGQLNPSFKP
;
A
#
# COMPACT_ATOMS: atom_id res chain seq x y z
N MET A 1 1.10 13.38 -23.65
CA MET A 1 0.62 13.50 -22.26
C MET A 1 1.75 13.10 -21.33
N LYS A 2 2.11 13.94 -20.38
CA LYS A 2 3.17 13.68 -19.40
C LYS A 2 2.57 13.23 -18.07
N ILE A 3 2.89 12.01 -17.64
CA ILE A 3 2.37 11.41 -16.41
C ILE A 3 3.42 11.52 -15.31
N LEU A 4 3.04 12.13 -14.18
CA LEU A 4 3.90 12.26 -13.01
C LEU A 4 3.50 11.23 -11.96
N PHE A 5 4.35 10.21 -11.79
CA PHE A 5 4.21 9.20 -10.76
C PHE A 5 4.73 9.74 -9.44
N VAL A 6 3.88 9.77 -8.42
CA VAL A 6 4.24 10.32 -7.11
C VAL A 6 4.12 9.28 -5.99
N ASN A 7 5.15 9.25 -5.14
CA ASN A 7 5.23 8.40 -3.95
C ASN A 7 5.89 9.18 -2.79
N GLU A 8 5.50 8.91 -1.55
CA GLU A 8 6.17 9.45 -0.37
C GLU A 8 7.60 8.92 -0.19
N TYR A 9 7.88 7.73 -0.73
CA TYR A 9 9.19 7.10 -0.67
C TYR A 9 9.93 7.22 -2.01
N ASP A 10 11.22 7.51 -1.91
CA ASP A 10 12.15 7.50 -3.03
C ASP A 10 12.31 6.07 -3.56
N LEU A 11 12.07 5.88 -4.86
CA LEU A 11 12.19 4.56 -5.50
C LEU A 11 13.62 4.02 -5.50
N SER A 12 14.65 4.85 -5.32
CA SER A 12 16.02 4.39 -5.10
C SER A 12 16.21 3.67 -3.76
N ARG A 13 15.23 3.81 -2.85
CA ARG A 13 15.22 3.19 -1.51
C ARG A 13 13.88 2.50 -1.29
N PRO A 14 13.61 1.40 -2.01
CA PRO A 14 12.31 0.75 -1.95
C PRO A 14 12.05 0.22 -0.54
N VAL A 15 10.84 0.48 -0.04
CA VAL A 15 10.42 0.02 1.28
C VAL A 15 9.72 -1.33 1.20
N SER A 16 9.00 -1.57 0.11
CA SER A 16 8.12 -2.71 -0.05
C SER A 16 7.96 -3.11 -1.53
N GLY A 17 7.13 -4.13 -1.78
CA GLY A 17 6.75 -4.52 -3.14
C GLY A 17 6.00 -3.43 -3.94
N ALA A 18 5.46 -2.40 -3.27
CA ALA A 18 4.74 -1.32 -3.94
C ALA A 18 5.66 -0.51 -4.86
N GLU A 19 6.89 -0.23 -4.42
CA GLU A 19 7.89 0.52 -5.18
C GLU A 19 8.39 -0.26 -6.39
N TYR A 20 8.66 -1.56 -6.24
CA TYR A 20 9.02 -2.45 -7.37
C TYR A 20 7.89 -2.54 -8.40
N SER A 21 6.65 -2.73 -7.95
CA SER A 21 5.46 -2.72 -8.82
C SER A 21 5.29 -1.38 -9.54
N GLN A 22 5.60 -0.26 -8.88
CA GLN A 22 5.57 1.06 -9.51
C GLN A 22 6.64 1.17 -10.60
N MET A 23 7.88 0.73 -10.34
CA MET A 23 8.96 0.77 -11.34
C MET A 23 8.62 -0.05 -12.58
N ALA A 24 8.14 -1.29 -12.42
CA ALA A 24 7.74 -2.13 -13.54
C ALA A 24 6.64 -1.46 -14.38
N LEU A 25 5.68 -0.78 -13.74
CA LEU A 25 4.64 -0.04 -14.46
C LEU A 25 5.20 1.17 -15.22
N VAL A 26 6.15 1.90 -14.63
CA VAL A 26 6.84 3.00 -15.32
C VAL A 26 7.60 2.50 -16.54
N GLU A 27 8.33 1.40 -16.41
CA GLU A 27 9.06 0.76 -17.52
C GLU A 27 8.10 0.31 -18.63
N GLY A 28 7.01 -0.38 -18.27
CA GLY A 28 6.00 -0.81 -19.24
C GLY A 28 5.33 0.35 -19.98
N LEU A 29 5.02 1.45 -19.29
CA LEU A 29 4.43 2.64 -19.91
C LEU A 29 5.41 3.37 -20.83
N ARG A 30 6.68 3.49 -20.42
CA ARG A 30 7.73 4.07 -21.27
C ARG A 30 7.98 3.23 -22.51
N ALA A 31 7.96 1.90 -22.39
CA ALA A 31 8.12 0.99 -23.52
C ALA A 31 7.04 1.17 -24.60
N VAL A 32 5.82 1.58 -24.22
CA VAL A 32 4.74 1.91 -25.16
C VAL A 32 4.69 3.41 -25.53
N GLY A 33 5.79 4.13 -25.34
CA GLY A 33 5.96 5.51 -25.78
C GLY A 33 5.33 6.59 -24.88
N GLN A 34 4.89 6.25 -23.66
CA GLN A 34 4.34 7.25 -22.73
C GLN A 34 5.45 8.02 -22.02
N ALA A 35 5.30 9.34 -21.94
CA ALA A 35 6.20 10.20 -21.17
C ALA A 35 5.88 10.10 -19.68
N VAL A 36 6.65 9.28 -18.95
CA VAL A 36 6.48 9.06 -17.51
C VAL A 36 7.67 9.57 -16.73
N GLU A 37 7.41 10.42 -15.73
CA GLU A 37 8.39 10.88 -14.74
C GLU A 37 8.02 10.41 -13.34
N ILE A 38 9.03 10.12 -12.53
CA ILE A 38 8.86 9.73 -11.13
C ILE A 38 9.29 10.91 -10.27
N PHE A 39 8.49 11.24 -9.27
CA PHE A 39 8.79 12.30 -8.33
C PHE A 39 8.45 11.89 -6.90
N SER A 40 9.39 12.13 -5.98
CA SER A 40 9.21 11.92 -4.55
C SER A 40 9.66 13.19 -3.83
N PRO A 41 8.80 13.88 -3.05
CA PRO A 41 9.19 15.07 -2.32
C PRO A 41 10.31 14.77 -1.33
N GLY A 42 11.37 15.60 -1.32
CA GLY A 42 12.54 15.45 -0.45
C GLY A 42 12.26 15.74 1.03
N TRP A 43 11.40 14.95 1.68
CA TRP A 43 10.93 15.20 3.03
C TRP A 43 11.77 14.52 4.12
N LYS A 44 11.84 13.19 4.11
CA LYS A 44 12.62 12.38 5.06
C LYS A 44 13.31 11.25 4.31
N LYS A 45 14.58 11.05 4.64
CA LYS A 45 15.37 9.93 4.10
C LYS A 45 14.94 8.63 4.78
N ASN A 46 14.41 7.70 4.00
CA ASN A 46 14.18 6.33 4.44
C ASN A 46 15.40 5.45 4.17
N GLN A 47 15.40 4.25 4.76
CA GLN A 47 16.31 3.16 4.44
C GLN A 47 15.54 2.08 3.65
N PRO A 48 16.19 1.35 2.73
CA PRO A 48 15.57 0.23 2.04
C PRO A 48 14.96 -0.78 3.03
N GLY A 49 13.74 -1.24 2.74
CA GLY A 49 13.02 -2.19 3.60
C GLY A 49 12.46 -1.63 4.92
N ARG A 50 12.64 -0.32 5.21
CA ARG A 50 12.19 0.30 6.46
C ARG A 50 11.19 1.42 6.23
N GLU A 51 9.95 1.19 6.65
CA GLU A 51 8.90 2.21 6.69
C GLU A 51 9.23 3.30 7.71
N LEU A 52 8.95 4.56 7.37
CA LEU A 52 9.00 5.68 8.31
C LEU A 52 7.70 5.76 9.10
N SER A 53 7.76 6.41 10.27
CA SER A 53 6.56 6.63 11.09
C SER A 53 5.50 7.38 10.28
N PRO A 54 4.23 6.92 10.25
CA PRO A 54 3.13 7.60 9.59
C PRO A 54 2.97 9.07 10.01
N LEU A 55 3.35 9.42 11.24
CA LEU A 55 3.24 10.77 11.79
C LEU A 55 4.05 11.80 10.99
N TRP A 56 5.16 11.37 10.35
CA TRP A 56 5.96 12.25 9.50
C TRP A 56 5.20 12.75 8.28
N PHE A 57 4.25 11.97 7.78
CA PHE A 57 3.53 12.27 6.56
C PHE A 57 2.07 12.66 6.81
N ASN A 58 1.47 12.19 7.89
CA ASN A 58 0.05 12.35 8.17
C ASN A 58 -0.24 13.65 8.92
N ASN A 59 0.22 14.78 8.37
CA ASN A 59 0.08 16.10 8.95
C ASN A 59 -0.05 17.17 7.86
N LEU A 60 -0.66 18.31 8.21
CA LEU A 60 -0.94 19.38 7.26
C LEU A 60 0.33 19.98 6.64
N PHE A 61 1.43 20.08 7.40
CA PHE A 61 2.70 20.60 6.89
C PHE A 61 3.24 19.76 5.74
N TYR A 62 3.22 18.43 5.87
CA TYR A 62 3.63 17.54 4.79
C TYR A 62 2.68 17.65 3.58
N TYR A 63 1.38 17.76 3.79
CA TYR A 63 0.42 17.91 2.69
C TYR A 63 0.67 19.19 1.89
N LEU A 64 0.87 20.32 2.57
CA LEU A 64 1.19 21.59 1.94
C LEU A 64 2.56 21.56 1.24
N TYR A 65 3.57 21.01 1.92
CA TYR A 65 4.91 20.87 1.37
C TYR A 65 4.94 20.00 0.10
N SER A 66 4.32 18.82 0.16
CA SER A 66 4.25 17.91 -0.98
C SER A 66 3.41 18.50 -2.11
N ALA A 67 2.30 19.19 -1.82
CA ALA A 67 1.52 19.90 -2.84
C ALA A 67 2.35 20.98 -3.56
N TRP A 68 3.09 21.80 -2.81
CA TRP A 68 3.97 22.83 -3.37
C TRP A 68 5.07 22.23 -4.24
N GLN A 69 5.75 21.19 -3.75
CA GLN A 69 6.81 20.48 -4.48
C GLN A 69 6.31 19.84 -5.78
N ILE A 70 5.15 19.18 -5.74
CA ILE A 70 4.52 18.55 -6.91
C ILE A 70 4.11 19.62 -7.92
N SER A 71 3.52 20.73 -7.49
CA SER A 71 3.03 21.80 -8.37
C SER A 71 4.13 22.49 -9.16
N ARG A 72 5.39 22.38 -8.73
CA ARG A 72 6.58 22.89 -9.45
C ARG A 72 7.04 21.97 -10.58
N GLN A 73 6.51 20.76 -10.68
CA GLN A 73 6.83 19.81 -11.73
C GLN A 73 5.97 20.08 -12.97
N LYS A 74 6.45 19.69 -14.15
CA LYS A 74 5.65 19.73 -15.39
C LYS A 74 4.89 18.42 -15.56
N PHE A 75 3.56 18.45 -15.63
CA PHE A 75 2.74 17.26 -15.80
C PHE A 75 1.34 17.58 -16.38
N ASP A 76 0.74 16.56 -17.00
CA ASP A 76 -0.65 16.58 -17.46
C ASP A 76 -1.56 15.73 -16.58
N LEU A 77 -0.99 14.76 -15.87
CA LEU A 77 -1.68 13.79 -15.02
C LEU A 77 -0.79 13.44 -13.83
N ILE A 78 -1.35 13.45 -12.62
CA ILE A 78 -0.67 12.90 -11.44
C ILE A 78 -1.15 11.46 -11.22
N HIS A 79 -0.22 10.52 -11.11
CA HIS A 79 -0.50 9.12 -10.74
C HIS A 79 0.12 8.80 -9.37
N VAL A 80 -0.73 8.70 -8.35
CA VAL A 80 -0.34 8.48 -6.96
C VAL A 80 -0.16 6.99 -6.68
N HIS A 81 0.97 6.62 -6.09
CA HIS A 81 1.27 5.25 -5.67
C HIS A 81 1.47 5.08 -4.17
N GLY A 82 1.64 6.19 -3.45
CA GLY A 82 1.82 6.21 -2.01
C GLY A 82 0.56 6.67 -1.26
N LYS A 83 0.41 6.22 0.00
CA LYS A 83 -0.79 6.51 0.79
C LYS A 83 -0.77 7.92 1.33
N TYR A 84 0.38 8.31 1.89
CA TYR A 84 0.46 9.56 2.63
C TYR A 84 0.72 10.76 1.72
N ILE A 85 1.24 10.56 0.51
CA ILE A 85 1.38 11.63 -0.48
C ILE A 85 0.05 12.02 -1.15
N LEU A 86 -0.99 11.18 -1.06
CA LEU A 86 -2.27 11.39 -1.73
C LEU A 86 -2.89 12.77 -1.48
N PRO A 87 -3.00 13.27 -0.23
CA PRO A 87 -3.58 14.59 0.03
C PRO A 87 -2.82 15.71 -0.70
N GLY A 88 -1.48 15.70 -0.62
CA GLY A 88 -0.65 16.69 -1.31
C GLY A 88 -0.76 16.62 -2.83
N ALA A 89 -0.85 15.40 -3.38
CA ALA A 89 -1.06 15.20 -4.81
C ALA A 89 -2.43 15.71 -5.30
N VAL A 90 -3.50 15.47 -4.54
CA VAL A 90 -4.84 16.00 -4.85
C VAL A 90 -4.84 17.53 -4.79
N MET A 91 -4.22 18.11 -3.78
CA MET A 91 -4.08 19.57 -3.66
C MET A 91 -3.29 20.16 -4.83
N ALA A 92 -2.18 19.55 -5.24
CA ALA A 92 -1.42 19.98 -6.42
C ALA A 92 -2.26 19.86 -7.71
N GLY A 93 -3.03 18.78 -7.85
CA GLY A 93 -3.96 18.61 -8.96
C GLY A 93 -5.01 19.74 -9.04
N TRP A 94 -5.55 20.17 -7.91
CA TRP A 94 -6.46 21.32 -7.85
C TRP A 94 -5.78 22.64 -8.22
N LEU A 95 -4.60 22.91 -7.63
CA LEU A 95 -3.83 24.14 -7.92
C LEU A 95 -3.49 24.27 -9.40
N MET A 96 -3.16 23.15 -10.04
CA MET A 96 -2.75 23.12 -11.45
C MET A 96 -3.89 22.81 -12.43
N SER A 97 -5.11 22.61 -11.93
CA SER A 97 -6.27 22.16 -12.72
C SER A 97 -5.98 20.89 -13.55
N LYS A 98 -5.27 19.92 -12.97
CA LYS A 98 -4.89 18.64 -13.60
C LYS A 98 -5.51 17.45 -12.88
N PRO A 99 -5.86 16.37 -13.61
CA PRO A 99 -6.43 15.17 -13.03
C PRO A 99 -5.44 14.41 -12.12
N VAL A 100 -5.99 13.76 -11.09
CA VAL A 100 -5.26 12.87 -10.19
C VAL A 100 -5.85 11.48 -10.25
N VAL A 101 -5.00 10.49 -10.49
CA VAL A 101 -5.30 9.06 -10.48
C VAL A 101 -4.49 8.42 -9.36
N VAL A 102 -5.04 7.39 -8.71
CA VAL A 102 -4.37 6.72 -7.60
C VAL A 102 -4.45 5.22 -7.75
N THR A 103 -3.33 4.52 -7.51
CA THR A 103 -3.31 3.06 -7.41
C THR A 103 -3.29 2.63 -5.95
N VAL A 104 -4.30 1.84 -5.54
CA VAL A 104 -4.40 1.23 -4.22
C VAL A 104 -3.99 -0.25 -4.30
N ARG A 105 -3.09 -0.65 -3.40
CA ARG A 105 -2.47 -1.99 -3.41
C ARG A 105 -2.85 -2.89 -2.24
N ASP A 106 -3.41 -2.28 -1.20
CA ASP A 106 -3.81 -2.96 0.02
C ASP A 106 -5.06 -2.29 0.60
N PHE A 107 -5.48 -2.76 1.77
CA PHE A 107 -6.62 -2.23 2.49
C PHE A 107 -6.30 -0.99 3.33
N LYS A 108 -5.04 -0.55 3.36
CA LYS A 108 -4.56 0.46 4.32
C LYS A 108 -5.08 1.85 4.04
N PHE A 109 -5.83 2.15 2.98
CA PHE A 109 -6.58 3.42 2.88
C PHE A 109 -7.93 3.37 3.60
N LEU A 110 -8.46 2.18 3.90
CA LEU A 110 -9.79 1.99 4.49
C LEU A 110 -9.71 1.54 5.95
N CYS A 111 -8.71 0.70 6.24
CA CYS A 111 -8.49 0.17 7.57
C CYS A 111 -7.01 0.27 7.96
N PRO A 112 -6.66 0.93 9.09
CA PRO A 112 -5.26 1.15 9.45
C PRO A 112 -4.54 -0.14 9.87
N LEU A 113 -5.28 -1.14 10.36
CA LEU A 113 -4.72 -2.43 10.81
C LEU A 113 -4.86 -3.53 9.74
N ALA A 114 -5.63 -3.25 8.67
CA ALA A 114 -5.88 -4.18 7.56
C ALA A 114 -6.48 -5.56 7.95
N LEU A 115 -7.07 -5.70 9.15
CA LEU A 115 -7.67 -6.96 9.62
C LEU A 115 -9.18 -7.01 9.39
N CYS A 116 -9.86 -5.86 9.26
CA CYS A 116 -11.30 -5.79 9.02
C CYS A 116 -11.81 -6.69 7.89
N PHE A 117 -11.00 -6.87 6.85
CA PHE A 117 -11.40 -7.56 5.63
C PHE A 117 -11.09 -9.06 5.62
N ILE A 118 -10.58 -9.61 6.72
CA ILE A 118 -10.38 -11.06 6.87
C ILE A 118 -11.75 -11.76 6.92
N ASN A 119 -12.67 -11.23 7.73
CA ASN A 119 -13.97 -11.87 8.00
C ASN A 119 -15.17 -11.02 7.54
N ARG A 120 -14.94 -9.84 6.95
CA ARG A 120 -16.02 -8.89 6.62
C ARG A 120 -15.76 -8.18 5.30
N LYS A 121 -16.84 -7.77 4.63
CA LYS A 121 -16.76 -6.95 3.41
C LYS A 121 -16.70 -5.44 3.68
N GLN A 122 -17.01 -5.02 4.91
CA GLN A 122 -17.10 -3.62 5.30
C GLN A 122 -16.36 -3.34 6.60
N CYS A 123 -15.75 -2.16 6.66
CA CYS A 123 -15.01 -1.68 7.81
C CYS A 123 -15.87 -0.67 8.59
N SER A 124 -16.20 -0.98 9.85
CA SER A 124 -16.99 -0.11 10.73
C SER A 124 -16.21 0.30 11.98
N TRP A 125 -16.48 1.50 12.48
CA TRP A 125 -15.84 2.04 13.69
C TRP A 125 -16.05 1.13 14.91
N ARG A 126 -17.30 0.67 15.14
CA ARG A 126 -17.65 -0.18 16.27
C ARG A 126 -16.86 -1.49 16.28
N TYR A 127 -16.72 -2.13 15.12
CA TYR A 127 -15.94 -3.36 15.01
C TYR A 127 -14.45 -3.11 15.19
N PHE A 128 -13.95 -2.02 14.60
CA PHE A 128 -12.55 -1.61 14.75
C PHE A 128 -12.16 -1.51 16.23
N ILE A 129 -12.94 -0.77 17.02
CA ILE A 129 -12.65 -0.55 18.44
C ILE A 129 -12.84 -1.82 19.28
N ASN A 130 -13.92 -2.57 19.05
CA ASN A 130 -14.32 -3.66 19.96
C ASN A 130 -13.61 -4.98 19.68
N GLN A 131 -13.28 -5.26 18.41
CA GLN A 131 -12.75 -6.55 17.97
C GLN A 131 -11.37 -6.40 17.34
N GLU A 132 -11.22 -5.52 16.35
CA GLU A 132 -9.99 -5.46 15.53
C GLU A 132 -8.76 -5.03 16.34
N ILE A 133 -8.92 -4.05 17.23
CA ILE A 133 -7.82 -3.65 18.13
C ILE A 133 -7.38 -4.81 19.02
N LYS A 134 -8.32 -5.59 19.56
CA LYS A 134 -7.99 -6.73 20.43
C LYS A 134 -7.22 -7.80 19.66
N GLU A 135 -7.69 -8.12 18.44
CA GLU A 135 -7.03 -9.08 17.56
C GLU A 135 -5.65 -8.61 17.10
N TYR A 136 -5.49 -7.32 16.82
CA TYR A 136 -4.18 -6.76 16.50
C TYR A 136 -3.23 -6.84 17.69
N GLN A 137 -3.69 -6.48 18.89
CA GLN A 137 -2.87 -6.48 20.09
C GLN A 137 -2.44 -7.89 20.51
N SER A 138 -3.27 -8.92 20.28
CA SER A 138 -2.88 -10.30 20.56
C SER A 138 -1.76 -10.80 19.62
N ARG A 139 -1.72 -10.31 18.38
CA ARG A 139 -0.70 -10.70 17.38
C ARG A 139 0.57 -9.85 17.44
N TYR A 140 0.45 -8.55 17.71
CA TYR A 140 1.53 -7.58 17.53
C TYR A 140 1.94 -6.85 18.82
N GLY A 141 1.26 -7.12 19.93
CA GLY A 141 1.52 -6.48 21.23
C GLY A 141 0.70 -5.22 21.46
N TYR A 142 0.81 -4.67 22.67
CA TYR A 142 0.01 -3.54 23.10
C TYR A 142 0.33 -2.25 22.31
N GLN A 143 -0.74 -1.52 21.97
CA GLN A 143 -0.68 -0.17 21.40
C GLN A 143 -1.81 0.65 22.02
N PRO A 144 -1.57 1.90 22.45
CA PRO A 144 -2.61 2.74 23.05
C PRO A 144 -3.83 2.90 22.14
N LYS A 145 -5.03 2.59 22.67
CA LYS A 145 -6.29 2.66 21.90
C LYS A 145 -6.52 4.04 21.26
N ILE A 146 -6.10 5.10 21.93
CA ILE A 146 -6.22 6.48 21.43
C ILE A 146 -5.45 6.67 20.12
N ILE A 147 -4.23 6.12 20.02
CA ILE A 147 -3.40 6.19 18.81
C ILE A 147 -4.07 5.41 17.67
N LEU A 148 -4.61 4.23 17.97
CA LEU A 148 -5.31 3.41 16.98
C LEU A 148 -6.62 4.05 16.50
N ALA A 149 -7.35 4.71 17.40
CA ALA A 149 -8.55 5.48 17.07
C ALA A 149 -8.20 6.67 16.16
N LEU A 150 -7.14 7.43 16.47
CA LEU A 150 -6.63 8.49 15.61
C LEU A 150 -6.21 7.96 14.24
N ALA A 151 -5.52 6.81 14.20
CA ALA A 151 -5.17 6.16 12.94
C ALA A 151 -6.41 5.82 12.11
N LYS A 152 -7.50 5.38 12.75
CA LYS A 152 -8.76 5.12 12.07
C LYS A 152 -9.43 6.39 11.55
N LEU A 153 -9.41 7.48 12.30
CA LEU A 153 -9.91 8.79 11.85
C LEU A 153 -9.13 9.29 10.63
N TRP A 154 -7.80 9.16 10.64
CA TRP A 154 -6.97 9.50 9.48
C TRP A 154 -7.32 8.68 8.24
N GLN A 155 -7.75 7.42 8.39
CA GLN A 155 -8.22 6.66 7.22
C GLN A 155 -9.52 7.20 6.63
N TYR A 156 -10.43 7.74 7.45
CA TYR A 156 -11.60 8.41 6.89
C TYR A 156 -11.22 9.65 6.09
N GLN A 157 -10.21 10.40 6.55
CA GLN A 157 -9.63 11.50 5.80
C GLN A 157 -9.00 11.00 4.48
N LEU A 158 -8.20 9.93 4.50
CA LEU A 158 -7.60 9.37 3.29
C LEU A 158 -8.65 8.87 2.29
N LYS A 159 -9.72 8.24 2.76
CA LYS A 159 -10.88 7.88 1.93
C LYS A 159 -11.55 9.12 1.30
N TRP A 160 -11.66 10.22 2.06
CA TRP A 160 -12.21 11.48 1.55
C TRP A 160 -11.36 12.07 0.42
N TRP A 161 -10.02 11.95 0.51
CA TRP A 161 -9.09 12.32 -0.55
C TRP A 161 -9.17 11.37 -1.76
N LEU A 162 -9.28 10.06 -1.55
CA LEU A 162 -9.47 9.08 -2.63
C LEU A 162 -10.68 9.43 -3.49
N ASN A 163 -11.80 9.81 -2.86
CA ASN A 163 -13.03 10.17 -3.57
C ASN A 163 -12.94 11.47 -4.40
N ARG A 164 -11.85 12.24 -4.27
CA ARG A 164 -11.55 13.42 -5.09
C ARG A 164 -10.69 13.12 -6.30
N CYS A 165 -10.14 11.91 -6.38
CA CYS A 165 -9.41 11.47 -7.55
C CYS A 165 -10.36 11.34 -8.76
N ARG A 166 -9.81 11.53 -9.95
CA ARG A 166 -10.47 11.27 -11.23
C ARG A 166 -10.78 9.79 -11.37
N GLN A 167 -9.86 8.93 -10.92
CA GLN A 167 -9.95 7.48 -10.99
C GLN A 167 -9.15 6.84 -9.84
N VAL A 168 -9.68 5.77 -9.27
CA VAL A 168 -8.99 4.87 -8.34
C VAL A 168 -8.77 3.53 -9.06
N ILE A 169 -7.53 3.04 -9.04
CA ILE A 169 -7.11 1.78 -9.65
C ILE A 169 -6.77 0.83 -8.50
N ALA A 170 -7.51 -0.26 -8.36
CA ALA A 170 -7.17 -1.34 -7.44
C ALA A 170 -6.40 -2.44 -8.19
N VAL A 171 -5.42 -3.07 -7.54
CA VAL A 171 -4.57 -4.10 -8.17
C VAL A 171 -5.23 -5.46 -8.36
N SER A 172 -6.50 -5.61 -7.93
CA SER A 172 -7.30 -6.81 -8.19
C SER A 172 -8.80 -6.49 -8.15
N PRO A 173 -9.65 -7.32 -8.81
CA PRO A 173 -11.11 -7.19 -8.73
C PRO A 173 -11.65 -7.28 -7.30
N GLN A 174 -11.10 -8.18 -6.48
CA GLN A 174 -11.51 -8.36 -5.08
C GLN A 174 -11.20 -7.09 -4.25
N LEU A 175 -10.03 -6.50 -4.47
CA LEU A 175 -9.67 -5.23 -3.83
C LEU A 175 -10.60 -4.11 -4.32
N ALA A 176 -10.90 -4.05 -5.62
CA ALA A 176 -11.84 -3.08 -6.17
C ALA A 176 -13.22 -3.18 -5.51
N GLU A 177 -13.75 -4.40 -5.34
CA GLU A 177 -15.03 -4.65 -4.68
C GLU A 177 -15.01 -4.16 -3.23
N ILE A 178 -13.95 -4.46 -2.47
CA ILE A 178 -13.78 -3.97 -1.09
C ILE A 178 -13.81 -2.43 -1.05
N TYR A 179 -13.09 -1.76 -1.95
CA TYR A 179 -13.11 -0.29 -2.01
C TYR A 179 -14.49 0.27 -2.34
N ARG A 180 -15.21 -0.33 -3.31
CA ARG A 180 -16.60 0.07 -3.66
C ARG A 180 -17.57 -0.15 -2.49
N ASN A 181 -17.53 -1.32 -1.87
CA ASN A 181 -18.37 -1.69 -0.72
C ASN A 181 -18.15 -0.76 0.49
N ASN A 182 -17.00 -0.08 0.54
CA ASN A 182 -16.66 0.87 1.58
C ASN A 182 -16.79 2.32 1.11
N GLY A 183 -17.54 2.59 0.04
CA GLY A 183 -17.93 3.92 -0.41
C GLY A 183 -16.84 4.72 -1.12
N VAL A 184 -15.86 4.04 -1.73
CA VAL A 184 -14.93 4.67 -2.68
C VAL A 184 -15.54 4.62 -4.07
N LYS A 185 -15.59 5.79 -4.73
CA LYS A 185 -16.18 5.98 -6.05
C LYS A 185 -15.13 5.84 -7.14
N LYS A 186 -15.56 5.60 -8.38
CA LYS A 186 -14.69 5.55 -9.58
C LYS A 186 -13.53 4.56 -9.40
N VAL A 187 -13.85 3.32 -9.04
CA VAL A 187 -12.86 2.25 -8.80
C VAL A 187 -12.88 1.27 -9.97
N ILE A 188 -11.73 1.08 -10.62
CA ILE A 188 -11.48 0.01 -11.60
C ILE A 188 -10.41 -0.94 -11.07
N SER A 189 -10.34 -2.14 -11.64
CA SER A 189 -9.29 -3.12 -11.34
C SER A 189 -8.33 -3.23 -12.51
N ILE A 190 -7.03 -3.08 -12.24
CA ILE A 190 -5.95 -3.36 -13.19
C ILE A 190 -4.91 -4.16 -12.42
N TYR A 191 -4.62 -5.38 -12.86
CA TYR A 191 -3.63 -6.23 -12.20
C TYR A 191 -2.23 -5.61 -12.25
N ASN A 192 -1.41 -5.93 -11.24
CA ASN A 192 0.02 -5.68 -11.34
C ASN A 192 0.63 -6.50 -12.49
N LEU A 193 1.69 -5.96 -13.09
CA LEU A 193 2.43 -6.65 -14.13
C LEU A 193 3.01 -7.97 -13.58
N PRO A 194 2.77 -9.12 -14.25
CA PRO A 194 3.37 -10.37 -13.86
C PRO A 194 4.89 -10.33 -14.12
N PRO A 195 5.69 -11.14 -13.40
CA PRO A 195 7.10 -11.32 -13.74
C PRO A 195 7.23 -11.93 -15.16
N HIS A 196 8.27 -11.52 -15.88
CA HIS A 196 8.47 -11.87 -17.30
C HIS A 196 8.70 -13.37 -17.57
N GLU A 197 9.14 -14.14 -16.57
CA GLU A 197 9.39 -15.57 -16.73
C GLU A 197 8.95 -16.37 -15.49
N GLN A 198 8.19 -17.44 -15.71
CA GLN A 198 7.90 -18.44 -14.70
C GLN A 198 8.63 -19.73 -15.06
N LYS A 199 9.75 -20.00 -14.41
CA LYS A 199 10.39 -21.32 -14.50
C LYS A 199 9.53 -22.32 -13.73
N LYS A 200 9.17 -23.45 -14.38
CA LYS A 200 8.51 -24.56 -13.68
C LYS A 200 9.54 -25.23 -12.78
N SER A 201 9.29 -25.24 -11.46
CA SER A 201 10.11 -26.07 -10.57
C SER A 201 9.66 -27.53 -10.69
N GLN A 202 10.64 -28.43 -10.64
CA GLN A 202 10.43 -29.86 -10.42
C GLN A 202 10.98 -30.18 -9.03
N GLY A 203 10.22 -30.91 -8.20
CA GLY A 203 10.65 -31.33 -6.87
C GLY A 203 9.59 -31.13 -5.78
N LYS A 204 9.93 -31.59 -4.57
CA LYS A 204 9.07 -31.50 -3.36
C LYS A 204 9.47 -30.32 -2.46
N THR A 205 9.89 -29.21 -3.07
CA THR A 205 10.29 -28.01 -2.31
C THR A 205 9.19 -26.97 -2.35
N ILE A 206 8.76 -26.52 -1.17
CA ILE A 206 7.79 -25.44 -0.98
C ILE A 206 8.56 -24.20 -0.55
N LEU A 207 8.57 -23.18 -1.40
CA LEU A 207 9.22 -21.91 -1.14
C LEU A 207 8.19 -20.85 -0.70
N SER A 208 8.36 -20.30 0.50
CA SER A 208 7.60 -19.15 1.00
C SER A 208 8.48 -17.90 0.98
N VAL A 209 8.19 -16.96 0.07
CA VAL A 209 8.95 -15.70 -0.07
C VAL A 209 8.17 -14.51 0.48
N GLY A 210 8.82 -13.72 1.32
CA GLY A 210 8.31 -12.46 1.86
C GLY A 210 8.58 -12.29 3.35
N LYS A 211 8.19 -11.15 3.90
CA LYS A 211 8.35 -10.85 5.33
C LYS A 211 7.69 -11.94 6.19
N LEU A 212 8.49 -12.60 7.04
CA LEU A 212 8.02 -13.67 7.91
C LEU A 212 7.15 -13.06 9.02
N SER A 213 5.84 -13.21 8.89
CA SER A 213 4.86 -12.52 9.72
C SER A 213 3.49 -13.17 9.64
N TYR A 214 2.64 -12.91 10.65
CA TYR A 214 1.24 -13.36 10.65
C TYR A 214 0.46 -12.89 9.41
N GLY A 215 0.74 -11.68 8.92
CA GLY A 215 0.07 -11.13 7.73
C GLY A 215 0.44 -11.84 6.43
N LYS A 216 1.54 -12.62 6.42
CA LYS A 216 1.94 -13.49 5.31
C LYS A 216 1.55 -14.96 5.56
N GLY A 217 0.88 -15.26 6.67
CA GLY A 217 0.49 -16.61 7.04
C GLY A 217 1.68 -17.52 7.36
N THR A 218 2.82 -16.95 7.77
CA THR A 218 4.03 -17.73 8.04
C THR A 218 3.80 -18.76 9.14
N ASP A 219 3.00 -18.44 10.16
CA ASP A 219 2.55 -19.36 11.21
C ASP A 219 1.85 -20.59 10.63
N LYS A 220 0.92 -20.39 9.69
CA LYS A 220 0.18 -21.49 9.05
C LYS A 220 1.04 -22.34 8.13
N ILE A 221 1.99 -21.73 7.44
CA ILE A 221 2.94 -22.48 6.62
C ILE A 221 3.87 -23.33 7.50
N ILE A 222 4.27 -22.83 8.68
CA ILE A 222 5.05 -23.61 9.66
C ILE A 222 4.23 -24.78 10.23
N GLU A 223 2.95 -24.55 10.56
CA GLU A 223 2.03 -25.63 10.96
C GLU A 223 1.90 -26.70 9.86
N ALA A 224 1.72 -26.28 8.60
CA ALA A 224 1.65 -27.19 7.47
C ALA A 224 2.96 -27.99 7.26
N ALA A 225 4.11 -27.36 7.49
CA ALA A 225 5.42 -28.03 7.38
C ALA A 225 5.57 -29.20 8.35
N LYS A 226 4.98 -29.10 9.55
CA LYS A 226 4.97 -30.20 10.54
C LYS A 226 4.13 -31.39 10.08
N LEU A 227 3.07 -31.14 9.30
CA LEU A 227 2.15 -32.16 8.80
C LEU A 227 2.62 -32.81 7.48
N LEU A 228 3.57 -32.18 6.79
CA LEU A 228 4.00 -32.56 5.45
C LEU A 228 5.53 -32.79 5.38
N PRO A 229 6.09 -33.73 6.16
CA PRO A 229 7.53 -33.96 6.25
C PRO A 229 8.18 -34.45 4.94
N GLN A 230 7.36 -34.95 4.00
CA GLN A 230 7.81 -35.35 2.67
C GLN A 230 8.17 -34.17 1.75
N TYR A 231 7.85 -32.93 2.15
CA TYR A 231 8.22 -31.71 1.44
C TYR A 231 9.30 -30.93 2.20
N GLN A 232 10.24 -30.34 1.48
CA GLN A 232 11.21 -29.40 2.03
C GLN A 232 10.61 -28.00 2.03
N PHE A 233 10.41 -27.40 3.20
CA PHE A 233 9.94 -26.03 3.32
C PHE A 233 11.13 -25.07 3.42
N VAL A 234 11.17 -24.06 2.55
CA VAL A 234 12.17 -22.99 2.55
C VAL A 234 11.48 -21.66 2.77
N PHE A 235 11.91 -20.92 3.78
CA PHE A 235 11.38 -19.60 4.12
C PHE A 235 12.41 -18.53 3.78
N ALA A 236 12.07 -17.62 2.87
CA ALA A 236 12.96 -16.56 2.41
C ALA A 236 12.35 -15.18 2.73
N GLY A 237 12.92 -14.49 3.71
CA GLY A 237 12.57 -13.11 4.01
C GLY A 237 12.94 -12.67 5.42
N GLN A 238 12.78 -11.38 5.69
CA GLN A 238 13.11 -10.80 6.99
C GLN A 238 12.08 -11.20 8.05
N LEU A 239 12.56 -11.61 9.23
CA LEU A 239 11.73 -11.88 10.39
C LEU A 239 11.07 -10.61 10.91
N ASN A 240 9.75 -10.60 11.07
CA ASN A 240 9.06 -9.55 11.80
C ASN A 240 9.33 -9.72 13.31
N PRO A 241 9.81 -8.70 14.03
CA PRO A 241 10.08 -8.81 15.47
C PRO A 241 8.89 -9.26 16.32
N SER A 242 7.66 -8.97 15.88
CA SER A 242 6.44 -9.38 16.58
C SER A 242 6.02 -10.83 16.29
N PHE A 243 6.63 -11.48 15.29
CA PHE A 243 6.28 -12.85 14.92
C PHE A 243 6.94 -13.85 15.87
N LYS A 244 6.12 -14.67 16.52
CA LYS A 244 6.55 -15.73 17.42
C LYS A 244 6.03 -17.07 16.85
N PRO A 245 6.89 -17.86 16.17
CA PRO A 245 6.50 -19.10 15.51
C PRO A 245 6.09 -20.21 16.48
#